data_AF-A0A7W1IVZ2-F1
#
_entry.id   AF-A0A7W1IVZ2-F1
#
_cell.length_a   1.000
_cell.length_b   1.000
_cell.length_c   1.000
_cell.angle_alpha   90.00
_cell.angle_beta   90.00
_cell.angle_gamma   90.00
#
_symmetry.space_group_name_H-M   'P 1'
#
loop_
_entity.id
_entity.type
_entity.pdbx_description
1 polymer ?
#
loop_
_entity_poly.entity_id
_entity_poly.type
_entity_poly.pdbx_seq_one_letter_code
_entity_poly.pdbx_strand_id
1 'polypeptide(L)'
;LMTRGALTTFSIANDVAKYFAIIPAMFLLTFPQLQALNVMGLKSPESAILSAVIFNALVIICLIPLALRGVKYRPLSAATLLQRNLLIYGLGGLIVPFIGIKIIDVIITTLGLA
;
A
#
# COMPACT_ATOMS: atom_id res chain seq x y z
N LEU A 1 19.32 12.20 -2.59
CA LEU A 1 19.23 11.46 -1.31
C LEU A 1 17.83 11.51 -0.71
N MET A 2 17.28 12.70 -0.44
CA MET A 2 15.94 12.87 0.17
C MET A 2 14.80 12.14 -0.57
N THR A 3 14.71 12.30 -1.90
CA THR A 3 13.67 11.62 -2.71
C THR A 3 13.77 10.09 -2.64
N ARG A 4 15.00 9.55 -2.65
CA ARG A 4 15.21 8.09 -2.51
C ARG A 4 14.76 7.61 -1.14
N GLY A 5 15.14 8.31 -0.06
CA GLY A 5 14.71 7.97 1.30
C GLY A 5 13.18 7.99 1.46
N ALA A 6 12.51 9.01 0.93
CA ALA A 6 11.06 9.11 0.92
C ALA A 6 10.39 7.94 0.19
N LEU A 7 10.87 7.60 -1.01
CA LEU A 7 10.35 6.48 -1.79
C LEU A 7 10.59 5.15 -1.08
N THR A 8 11.77 4.93 -0.49
CA THR A 8 12.05 3.70 0.27
C THR A 8 11.13 3.58 1.49
N THR A 9 10.94 4.66 2.26
CA THR A 9 10.01 4.65 3.40
C THR A 9 8.58 4.35 2.97
N PHE A 10 8.12 4.97 1.88
CA PHE A 10 6.79 4.72 1.34
C PHE A 10 6.64 3.27 0.88
N SER A 11 7.59 2.76 0.10
CA SER A 11 7.53 1.39 -0.43
C SER A 11 7.53 0.33 0.67
N ILE A 12 8.34 0.51 1.72
CA ILE A 12 8.36 -0.41 2.88
C ILE A 12 7.02 -0.37 3.62
N ALA A 13 6.47 0.82 3.87
CA ALA A 13 5.18 0.95 4.53
C ALA A 13 4.05 0.33 3.68
N ASN A 14 4.15 0.45 2.36
CA ASN A 14 3.20 -0.14 1.42
C ASN A 14 3.22 -1.68 1.40
N ASP A 15 4.38 -2.30 1.64
CA ASP A 15 4.48 -3.76 1.72
C ASP A 15 3.63 -4.35 2.85
N VAL A 16 3.46 -3.61 3.95
CA VAL A 16 2.60 -4.01 5.08
C VAL A 16 1.17 -4.28 4.61
N ALA A 17 0.57 -3.33 3.88
CA ALA A 17 -0.79 -3.48 3.38
C ALA A 17 -0.92 -4.66 2.40
N LYS A 18 0.09 -4.88 1.55
CA LYS A 18 0.11 -6.02 0.62
C LYS A 18 0.11 -7.35 1.36
N TYR A 19 0.85 -7.48 2.46
CA TYR A 19 0.80 -8.68 3.28
C TYR A 19 -0.58 -8.91 3.92
N PHE A 20 -1.23 -7.87 4.42
CA PHE A 20 -2.60 -7.97 4.96
C PHE A 20 -3.65 -8.33 3.91
N ALA A 21 -3.43 -8.00 2.63
CA ALA A 21 -4.33 -8.41 1.55
C ALA A 21 -4.10 -9.87 1.13
N ILE A 22 -2.84 -10.24 0.93
CA ILE A 22 -2.47 -11.48 0.24
C ILE A 22 -2.42 -12.67 1.19
N ILE A 23 -1.89 -12.52 2.42
CA ILE A 23 -1.74 -13.65 3.34
C ILE A 23 -3.10 -14.29 3.69
N PRO A 24 -4.15 -13.54 4.09
CA PRO A 24 -5.44 -14.14 4.39
C PRO A 24 -6.03 -14.83 3.16
N ALA A 25 -5.91 -14.20 1.98
CA ALA A 25 -6.43 -14.72 0.73
C ALA A 25 -5.78 -16.05 0.32
N MET A 26 -4.45 -16.14 0.32
CA MET A 26 -3.74 -17.35 -0.12
C MET A 26 -3.97 -18.56 0.79
N PHE A 27 -4.20 -18.32 2.08
CA PHE A 27 -4.26 -19.39 3.08
C PHE A 27 -5.66 -19.65 3.63
N LEU A 28 -6.69 -18.92 3.18
CA LEU A 28 -8.06 -19.05 3.70
C LEU A 28 -8.60 -20.48 3.60
N LEU A 29 -8.27 -21.18 2.51
CA LEU A 29 -8.72 -22.56 2.25
C LEU A 29 -8.09 -23.58 3.21
N THR A 30 -6.85 -23.34 3.64
CA THR A 30 -6.08 -24.26 4.49
C THR A 30 -6.21 -23.90 5.97
N PHE A 31 -6.28 -22.60 6.28
CA PHE A 31 -6.33 -22.05 7.62
C PHE A 31 -7.43 -20.96 7.71
N PRO A 32 -8.71 -21.35 7.87
CA PRO A 32 -9.83 -20.41 7.94
C PRO A 32 -9.68 -19.36 9.06
N GLN A 33 -8.92 -19.67 10.11
CA GLN A 33 -8.65 -18.74 11.21
C GLN A 33 -7.91 -17.48 10.75
N LEU A 34 -7.18 -17.54 9.63
CA LEU A 34 -6.50 -16.38 9.04
C LEU A 34 -7.46 -15.37 8.42
N GLN A 35 -8.75 -15.69 8.29
CA GLN A 35 -9.77 -14.71 7.91
C GLN A 35 -9.84 -13.54 8.91
N ALA A 36 -9.48 -13.76 10.18
CA ALA A 36 -9.39 -12.69 11.18
C ALA A 36 -8.32 -11.64 10.84
N LEU A 37 -7.33 -11.98 10.01
CA LEU A 37 -6.30 -11.06 9.51
C LEU A 37 -6.76 -10.27 8.28
N ASN A 38 -7.95 -10.54 7.74
CA ASN A 38 -8.57 -9.73 6.67
C ASN A 38 -9.09 -8.41 7.24
N VAL A 39 -8.17 -7.55 7.69
CA VAL A 39 -8.46 -6.23 8.27
C VAL A 39 -9.18 -5.33 7.26
N MET A 40 -8.92 -5.53 5.97
CA MET A 40 -9.57 -4.77 4.88
C MET A 40 -10.98 -5.29 4.53
N GLY A 41 -11.39 -6.43 5.07
CA GLY A 41 -12.68 -7.06 4.75
C GLY A 41 -12.88 -7.31 3.25
N LEU A 42 -11.82 -7.75 2.55
CA LEU A 42 -11.85 -8.09 1.12
C LEU A 42 -12.82 -9.27 0.87
N LYS A 43 -13.54 -9.24 -0.25
CA LYS A 43 -14.73 -10.09 -0.45
C LYS A 43 -14.41 -11.55 -0.76
N SER A 44 -13.43 -11.80 -1.62
CA SER A 44 -12.98 -13.15 -2.00
C SER A 44 -11.46 -13.22 -2.08
N PRO A 45 -10.84 -14.41 -1.93
CA PRO A 45 -9.41 -14.59 -2.14
C PRO A 45 -8.93 -14.11 -3.52
N GLU A 46 -9.72 -14.40 -4.56
CA GLU A 46 -9.41 -14.04 -5.95
C GLU A 46 -9.42 -12.52 -6.15
N SER A 47 -10.47 -11.85 -5.68
CA SER A 47 -10.58 -10.37 -5.74
C SER A 47 -9.51 -9.69 -4.90
N ALA A 48 -9.14 -10.24 -3.75
CA ALA A 48 -8.07 -9.71 -2.90
C ALA A 48 -6.71 -9.71 -3.61
N ILE A 49 -6.33 -10.84 -4.22
CA ILE A 49 -5.07 -10.97 -4.98
C ILE A 49 -5.09 -10.04 -6.18
N LEU A 50 -6.18 -10.01 -6.95
CA LEU A 50 -6.32 -9.17 -8.13
C LEU A 50 -6.22 -7.68 -7.77
N SER A 51 -6.89 -7.26 -6.69
CA SER A 51 -6.87 -5.88 -6.20
C SER A 51 -5.48 -5.45 -5.75
N ALA A 52 -4.76 -6.33 -5.04
CA ALA A 52 -3.39 -6.06 -4.61
C ALA A 52 -2.43 -5.90 -5.80
N VAL A 53 -2.57 -6.74 -6.83
CA VAL A 53 -1.74 -6.66 -8.06
C VAL A 53 -2.03 -5.39 -8.84
N ILE A 54 -3.32 -5.05 -9.05
CA ILE A 54 -3.71 -3.81 -9.74
C ILE A 54 -3.21 -2.59 -8.97
N PHE A 55 -3.37 -2.56 -7.65
CA PHE A 55 -2.86 -1.47 -6.84
C PHE A 55 -1.35 -1.30 -7.00
N ASN A 56 -0.59 -2.40 -7.02
CA ASN A 56 0.86 -2.34 -7.23
C ASN A 56 1.24 -1.72 -8.59
N ALA A 57 0.50 -2.05 -9.65
CA ALA A 57 0.72 -1.43 -10.96
C ALA A 57 0.42 0.08 -10.94
N LEU A 58 -0.68 0.48 -10.30
CA LEU A 58 -1.08 1.89 -10.21
C LEU A 58 -0.13 2.71 -9.33
N VAL A 59 0.31 2.16 -8.19
CA VAL A 59 1.14 2.91 -7.24
C VAL A 59 2.48 3.27 -7.86
N ILE A 60 3.06 2.41 -8.72
CA ILE A 60 4.29 2.72 -9.46
C ILE A 60 4.08 3.95 -10.34
N ILE A 61 2.99 3.98 -11.12
CA ILE A 61 2.67 5.12 -12.00
C ILE A 61 2.52 6.40 -11.17
N CYS A 62 1.83 6.33 -10.03
CA CYS A 62 1.65 7.47 -9.12
C CYS A 62 2.97 7.98 -8.51
N LEU A 63 3.95 7.09 -8.29
CA LEU A 63 5.24 7.44 -7.69
C LEU A 63 6.28 7.96 -8.71
N ILE A 64 6.12 7.66 -10.01
CA ILE A 64 7.04 8.16 -11.06
C ILE A 64 7.19 9.69 -11.03
N PRO A 65 6.11 10.51 -11.02
CA PRO A 65 6.24 11.96 -10.93
C PRO A 65 7.02 12.44 -9.71
N LEU A 66 6.84 11.77 -8.57
CA LEU A 66 7.56 12.08 -7.34
C LEU A 66 9.06 11.76 -7.49
N ALA A 67 9.39 10.64 -8.14
CA ALA A 67 10.76 10.24 -8.42
C ALA A 67 11.47 11.23 -9.36
N LEU A 68 10.74 11.75 -10.36
CA LEU A 68 11.26 12.70 -11.36
C LEU A 68 11.38 14.13 -10.83
N ARG A 69 10.35 14.65 -10.16
CA ARG A 69 10.32 16.04 -9.64
C ARG A 69 11.16 16.21 -8.37
N GLY A 70 11.33 15.13 -7.62
CA GLY A 70 12.03 15.13 -6.35
C GLY A 70 11.27 15.80 -5.21
N VAL A 71 11.72 15.55 -3.98
CA VAL A 71 11.16 16.14 -2.77
C VAL A 71 11.84 17.48 -2.48
N LYS A 72 11.06 18.57 -2.33
CA LYS A 72 11.59 19.91 -2.03
C LYS A 72 12.41 19.88 -0.73
N TYR A 73 13.70 20.22 -0.85
CA TYR A 73 14.60 20.32 0.30
C TYR A 73 14.25 21.54 1.17
N ARG A 74 14.29 21.37 2.49
CA ARG A 74 14.22 22.46 3.46
C ARG A 74 15.37 22.29 4.46
N PRO A 75 16.14 23.34 4.77
CA PRO A 75 17.21 23.27 5.75
C PRO A 75 16.59 23.14 7.15
N LEU A 76 16.55 21.91 7.65
CA LEU A 76 16.03 21.54 8.96
C LEU A 76 17.03 20.56 9.60
N SER A 77 16.96 20.39 10.92
CA SER A 77 17.76 19.39 11.62
C SER A 77 17.50 17.98 11.06
N ALA A 78 18.50 17.11 11.11
CA ALA A 78 18.38 15.72 10.63
C ALA A 78 17.22 14.97 11.32
N ALA A 79 17.02 15.18 12.63
CA ALA A 79 15.93 14.58 13.39
C ALA A 79 14.56 15.04 12.88
N THR A 80 14.38 16.35 12.65
CA THR A 80 13.13 16.91 12.13
C THR A 80 12.82 16.40 10.71
N LEU A 81 13.85 16.27 9.88
CA LEU A 81 13.71 15.72 8.53
C LEU A 81 13.29 14.25 8.54
N LEU A 82 13.89 13.43 9.39
CA LEU A 82 13.54 12.02 9.56
C LEU A 82 12.09 11.86 10.03
N GLN A 83 11.70 12.55 11.11
CA GLN A 83 10.33 12.50 11.63
C GLN A 83 9.31 12.88 10.57
N ARG A 84 9.57 13.97 9.84
CA ARG A 84 8.68 14.42 8.78
C ARG A 84 8.61 13.44 7.61
N ASN A 85 9.72 12.78 7.27
CA ASN A 85 9.73 11.75 6.24
C ASN A 85 8.89 10.54 6.67
N LEU A 86 9.06 10.05 7.89
CA LEU A 86 8.26 8.96 8.45
C LEU A 86 6.78 9.31 8.56
N LEU A 87 6.45 10.52 9.02
CA LEU A 87 5.07 10.98 9.16
C LEU A 87 4.37 11.15 7.80
N ILE A 88 5.05 11.67 6.77
CA ILE A 88 4.41 11.89 5.47
C ILE A 88 4.44 10.63 4.62
N TYR A 89 5.63 10.07 4.39
CA TYR A 89 5.82 8.96 3.46
C TYR A 89 5.62 7.60 4.12
N GLY A 90 5.92 7.46 5.41
CA GLY A 90 5.62 6.23 6.15
C GLY A 90 4.12 6.09 6.42
N LEU A 91 3.49 7.10 7.04
CA LEU A 91 2.05 7.05 7.28
C LEU A 91 1.24 7.06 5.98
N GLY A 92 1.65 7.88 5.00
CA GLY A 92 1.05 7.87 3.67
C GLY A 92 1.21 6.51 2.99
N GLY A 93 2.40 5.91 3.06
CA GLY A 93 2.66 4.56 2.55
C GLY A 93 1.90 3.46 3.27
N LEU A 94 1.44 3.70 4.50
CA LEU A 94 0.58 2.78 5.23
C LEU A 94 -0.90 2.97 4.87
N ILE A 95 -1.42 4.19 4.90
CA ILE A 95 -2.85 4.46 4.75
C ILE A 95 -3.31 4.32 3.29
N VAL A 96 -2.55 4.87 2.35
CA VAL A 96 -2.91 4.90 0.92
C VAL A 96 -3.20 3.50 0.36
N PRO A 97 -2.37 2.47 0.57
CA PRO A 97 -2.66 1.14 0.03
C PRO A 97 -3.84 0.43 0.67
N PHE A 98 -4.07 0.59 1.98
CA PHE A 98 -5.26 0.02 2.61
C PHE A 98 -6.55 0.53 1.96
N ILE A 99 -6.60 1.85 1.73
CA ILE A 99 -7.75 2.49 1.07
C ILE A 99 -7.80 2.09 -0.42
N GLY A 100 -6.66 2.15 -1.11
CA GLY A 100 -6.58 1.88 -2.54
C GLY A 100 -6.97 0.45 -2.91
N ILE A 101 -6.42 -0.55 -2.21
CA ILE A 101 -6.75 -1.96 -2.42
C ILE A 101 -8.23 -2.19 -2.15
N LYS A 102 -8.78 -1.62 -1.06
CA LYS A 102 -10.20 -1.78 -0.73
C LYS A 102 -11.13 -1.17 -1.79
N ILE A 103 -10.79 0.00 -2.32
CA ILE A 103 -11.57 0.63 -3.40
C ILE A 103 -11.55 -0.25 -4.65
N ILE A 104 -10.39 -0.78 -5.01
CA ILE A 104 -10.25 -1.66 -6.18
C ILE A 104 -11.08 -2.95 -5.99
N ASP A 105 -11.01 -3.55 -4.80
CA ASP A 105 -11.81 -4.74 -4.44
C ASP A 105 -13.31 -4.48 -4.59
N VAL A 106 -13.79 -3.35 -4.06
CA VAL A 106 -15.19 -2.96 -4.22
C VAL A 106 -15.55 -2.75 -5.69
N ILE A 107 -14.72 -2.10 -6.49
CA ILE A 107 -14.99 -1.89 -7.93
C ILE A 107 -15.07 -3.23 -8.68
N ILE A 108 -14.11 -4.12 -8.48
CA ILE A 108 -14.05 -5.42 -9.16
C ILE A 108 -15.26 -6.27 -8.78
N THR A 109 -15.58 -6.32 -7.49
CA THR A 109 -16.67 -7.16 -6.97
C THR A 109 -18.06 -6.61 -7.26
N THR A 110 -18.20 -5.29 -7.44
CA THR A 110 -19.46 -4.66 -7.88
C THR A 110 -19.69 -4.81 -9.39
N LEU A 111 -18.62 -4.85 -10.18
CA LEU A 111 -18.67 -5.13 -11.62
C LEU A 111 -18.79 -6.63 -11.95
N GLY A 112 -18.71 -7.52 -10.95
CA GLY A 112 -18.78 -8.97 -11.14
C GLY A 112 -17.57 -9.56 -11.85
N LEU A 113 -16.42 -8.88 -11.78
CA LEU A 113 -15.19 -9.31 -12.44
C LEU A 113 -14.42 -10.39 -11.65
N ALA A 114 -14.71 -10.52 -10.35
CA ALA A 114 -14.20 -11.55 -9.45
C ALA A 114 -15.11 -11.69 -8.21
#